data_AF-A0AAV3XGI9-F1
#
_entry.id   AF-A0AAV3XGI9-F1
#
_cell.length_a   1.000
_cell.length_b   1.000
_cell.length_c   1.000
_cell.angle_alpha   90.00
_cell.angle_beta   90.00
_cell.angle_gamma   90.00
#
_symmetry.space_group_name_H-M   'P 1'
#
loop_
_entity.id
_entity.type
_entity.pdbx_description
1 polymer ?
#
loop_
_entity_poly.entity_id
_entity_poly.type
_entity_poly.pdbx_seq_one_letter_code
_entity_poly.pdbx_strand_id
1 'polypeptide(L)' 'MKFSKLDYCQYLLSGQINYTITNLADDIKKISHDQINRYLRAEKLSHRLWENVKPLIQSHDQGYIILDKRYSQ' A
#
# COMPACT_ATOMS: atom_id res chain seq x y z
N MET A 1 19.37 2.87 -0.76
CA MET A 1 18.33 1.83 -1.00
C MET A 1 17.18 2.50 -1.74
N LYS A 2 16.65 1.91 -2.81
CA LYS A 2 15.55 2.51 -3.58
C LYS A 2 14.23 1.94 -3.05
N PHE A 3 13.28 2.82 -2.70
CA PHE A 3 11.93 2.40 -2.31
C PHE A 3 11.26 1.61 -3.44
N SER A 4 10.58 0.53 -3.09
CA SER A 4 9.91 -0.35 -4.03
C SER A 4 8.45 -0.62 -3.63
N LYS A 5 7.68 -1.14 -4.58
CA LYS A 5 6.31 -1.59 -4.36
C LYS A 5 6.22 -2.68 -3.27
N LEU A 6 7.24 -3.53 -3.17
CA LEU A 6 7.28 -4.59 -2.18
C LEU A 6 7.38 -4.02 -0.76
N ASP A 7 8.20 -2.98 -0.56
CA ASP A 7 8.33 -2.30 0.74
C ASP A 7 6.97 -1.72 1.17
N TYR A 8 6.23 -1.10 0.23
CA TYR A 8 4.90 -0.58 0.49
C TYR A 8 3.88 -1.69 0.82
N CYS A 9 3.88 -2.78 0.05
CA CYS A 9 2.97 -3.91 0.30
C CYS A 9 3.26 -4.59 1.65
N GLN A 10 4.53 -4.78 2.01
CA GLN A 10 4.91 -5.37 3.29
C GLN A 10 4.43 -4.50 4.46
N TYR A 11 4.61 -3.19 4.37
CA TYR A 11 4.08 -2.24 5.36
C TYR A 11 2.56 -2.33 5.52
N LEU A 12 1.81 -2.38 4.42
CA LEU A 12 0.35 -2.52 4.47
C LEU A 12 -0.11 -3.84 5.10
N LEU A 13 0.68 -4.92 4.92
CA LEU A 13 0.38 -6.23 5.49
C LEU A 13 0.79 -6.35 6.96
N SER A 14 1.86 -5.66 7.38
CA SER A 14 2.36 -5.69 8.76
C SER A 14 1.67 -4.70 9.68
N GLY A 15 1.17 -3.58 9.14
CA GLY A 15 0.45 -2.56 9.90
C GLY A 15 -1.00 -2.97 10.14
N GLN A 16 -1.42 -3.04 11.41
CA GLN A 16 -2.84 -3.18 11.77
C GLN A 16 -3.55 -1.83 11.98
N ILE A 17 -2.77 -0.76 12.20
CA ILE A 17 -3.26 0.60 12.49
C ILE A 17 -2.27 1.64 11.96
N ASN A 18 -2.80 2.73 11.38
CA ASN A 18 -2.08 3.87 10.78
C ASN A 18 -1.27 3.56 9.50
N TYR A 19 -1.89 3.76 8.34
CA TYR A 19 -1.27 3.55 7.01
C TYR A 19 -0.69 4.83 6.37
N THR A 20 -0.33 5.83 7.18
CA THR A 20 0.21 7.08 6.66
C THR A 20 1.61 6.89 6.06
N ILE A 21 1.94 7.68 5.03
CA ILE A 21 3.28 7.67 4.41
C ILE A 21 4.34 8.15 5.40
N THR A 22 3.97 9.03 6.35
CA THR A 22 4.86 9.46 7.42
C THR A 22 5.23 8.30 8.33
N ASN A 23 4.25 7.51 8.78
CA ASN A 23 4.50 6.34 9.60
C ASN A 23 5.40 5.32 8.86
N LEU A 24 5.17 5.10 7.57
CA LEU A 24 6.06 4.29 6.74
C LEU A 24 7.48 4.86 6.62
N ALA A 25 7.63 6.17 6.43
CA ALA A 25 8.93 6.81 6.33
C ALA A 25 9.70 6.71 7.65
N ASP A 26 9.00 6.84 8.77
CA ASP A 26 9.55 6.69 10.13
C ASP A 26 9.99 5.25 10.41
N ASP A 27 9.27 4.25 9.88
CA ASP A 27 9.63 2.83 10.00
C ASP A 27 10.86 2.47 9.15
N ILE A 28 10.93 2.96 7.90
CA ILE A 28 12.04 2.69 6.98
C ILE A 28 13.31 3.49 7.36
N LYS A 29 13.16 4.64 8.06
CA LYS A 29 14.20 5.57 8.58
C LYS A 29 15.19 6.14 7.56
N LYS A 30 15.28 5.57 6.36
CA LYS A 30 16.28 5.86 5.32
C LYS A 30 15.71 6.56 4.09
N ILE A 31 14.39 6.75 4.03
CA ILE A 31 13.67 7.30 2.86
C ILE A 31 12.68 8.34 3.36
N SER A 32 12.68 9.53 2.76
CA SER A 32 11.74 10.58 3.18
C SER A 32 10.32 10.27 2.71
N HIS A 33 9.33 10.79 3.45
CA HIS A 33 7.92 10.69 3.05
C HIS A 33 7.70 11.26 1.64
N ASP A 34 8.40 12.33 1.25
CA ASP A 34 8.30 12.93 -0.08
C ASP A 34 8.78 12.01 -1.21
N GLN A 35 9.83 11.23 -0.97
CA GLN A 35 10.31 10.26 -1.96
C GLN A 35 9.29 9.13 -2.15
N ILE A 36 8.70 8.65 -1.06
CA ILE A 36 7.64 7.63 -1.10
C ILE A 36 6.40 8.18 -1.82
N ASN A 37 5.99 9.40 -1.49
CA ASN A 37 4.83 10.06 -2.10
C ASN A 37 5.02 10.23 -3.62
N ARG A 38 6.22 10.64 -4.04
CA ARG A 38 6.57 10.78 -5.46
C ARG A 38 6.56 9.43 -6.18
N TYR A 39 7.07 8.38 -5.55
CA TYR A 39 7.02 7.01 -6.09
C TYR A 39 5.58 6.53 -6.27
N LEU A 40 4.75 6.62 -5.22
CA LEU A 40 3.36 6.14 -5.25
C LEU A 40 2.47 6.93 -6.22
N ARG A 41 2.76 8.22 -6.46
CA ARG A 41 2.06 9.03 -7.47
C ARG A 41 2.42 8.62 -8.91
N ALA A 42 3.68 8.24 -9.13
CA ALA A 42 4.15 7.79 -10.44
C ALA A 42 3.71 6.34 -10.75
N GLU A 43 3.62 5.51 -9.71
CA GLU A 43 3.27 4.10 -9.82
C GLU A 43 1.76 3.93 -10.07
N LYS A 44 1.39 3.59 -11.30
CA LYS A 44 0.02 3.17 -11.62
C LYS A 44 -0.09 1.66 -11.43
N LEU A 45 -1.02 1.20 -10.59
CA LEU A 45 -1.39 -0.21 -10.55
C LEU A 45 -2.05 -0.55 -11.90
N SER A 46 -1.40 -1.41 -12.68
CA SER A 46 -1.98 -1.94 -13.91
C SER A 46 -3.24 -2.74 -13.57
N HIS A 47 -4.28 -2.59 -14.40
CA HIS A 47 -5.51 -3.40 -14.33
C HIS A 47 -5.20 -4.92 -14.29
N ARG A 48 -4.05 -5.35 -14.83
CA ARG A 48 -3.59 -6.74 -14.77
C ARG A 48 -3.36 -7.26 -13.35
N LEU A 49 -3.12 -6.39 -12.37
CA LEU A 49 -2.97 -6.82 -10.98
C LEU A 49 -4.26 -7.44 -10.46
N TRP A 50 -5.41 -6.86 -10.79
CA TRP A 50 -6.71 -7.42 -10.38
C TRP A 50 -6.93 -8.81 -10.96
N GLU A 51 -6.65 -9.00 -12.25
CA GLU A 51 -6.78 -10.30 -12.90
C GLU A 51 -5.91 -11.38 -12.25
N ASN A 52 -4.72 -11.01 -11.77
CA ASN A 52 -3.82 -11.95 -11.07
C ASN A 52 -4.23 -12.22 -9.61
N VAL A 53 -4.84 -11.24 -8.93
CA VAL A 53 -5.16 -11.34 -7.49
C VAL A 53 -6.56 -11.91 -7.25
N LYS A 54 -7.51 -11.66 -8.15
CA LYS A 54 -8.91 -12.11 -8.03
C LYS A 54 -9.03 -13.61 -7.70
N PRO A 55 -8.28 -14.54 -8.33
CA PRO A 55 -8.38 -15.96 -8.01
C PRO A 55 -7.87 -16.33 -6.60
N LEU A 56 -7.06 -15.47 -5.98
CA LEU A 56 -6.50 -15.68 -4.65
C LEU A 56 -7.44 -15.22 -3.52
N ILE A 57 -8.47 -14.42 -3.84
CA ILE A 57 -9.43 -13.92 -2.88
C ILE A 57 -10.51 -14.98 -2.65
N GLN A 58 -10.60 -15.48 -1.41
CA GLN A 58 -11.72 -16.35 -1.01
C GLN A 58 -12.90 -15.49 -0.57
N SER A 59 -14.02 -15.64 -1.28
CA SER A 59 -15.29 -15.05 -0.89
C SER A 59 -15.88 -15.77 0.32
N HIS A 60 -16.43 -15.03 1.26
CA HIS A 60 -17.17 -15.57 2.40
C HIS A 60 -18.36 -14.68 2.71
N ASP A 61 -19.49 -15.27 3.09
CA ASP A 61 -20.74 -14.54 3.32
C ASP A 61 -20.66 -13.53 4.48
N GLN A 62 -19.66 -13.69 5.35
CA GLN A 62 -19.32 -12.78 6.46
C GLN A 62 -18.01 -12.01 6.20
N GLY A 63 -17.52 -12.00 4.96
CA GLY A 63 -16.30 -11.28 4.58
C GLY A 63 -16.55 -9.77 4.47
N TYR A 64 -15.54 -8.97 4.82
CA TYR A 64 -15.58 -7.52 4.69
C TYR A 64 -14.38 -7.02 3.89
N ILE A 65 -14.60 -6.00 3.07
CA ILE A 65 -13.52 -5.31 2.34
C ILE A 65 -13.13 -4.08 3.17
N ILE A 66 -11.86 -4.02 3.55
CA ILE A 66 -11.28 -2.84 4.20
C ILE A 66 -10.73 -1.94 3.09
N LEU A 67 -11.30 -0.75 2.94
CA LEU A 67 -10.86 0.26 1.99
C LEU A 67 -10.21 1.41 2.76
N ASP A 68 -8.92 1.63 2.54
CA ASP A 68 -8.23 2.82 3.02
C ASP A 68 -8.52 4.00 2.06
N LYS A 69 -9.40 4.92 2.48
CA LYS A 69 -9.66 6.16 1.75
C LYS A 69 -8.67 7.22 2.20
N ARG A 70 -7.74 7.58 1.32
CA ARG A 70 -6.89 8.77 1.49
C ARG A 70 -7.71 10.01 1.14
N TYR A 71 -8.04 10.85 2.11
CA TYR A 71 -8.47 12.22 1.84
C TYR A 71 -7.25 13.00 1.33
N SER A 72 -7.26 13.39 0.05
CA SER A 72 -6.37 14.44 -0.43
C SER A 72 -6.97 15.80 -0.04
N GLN A 73 -6.33 16.52 0.88
CA GLN A 73 -6.46 17.97 0.95
C GLN A 73 -5.60 18.61 -0.13
#